data_AF-A3TZY1-F1
#
_entry.id   AF-A3TZY1-F1
#
_cell.length_a   1.000
_cell.length_b   1.000
_cell.length_c   1.000
_cell.angle_alpha   90.00
_cell.angle_beta   90.00
_cell.angle_gamma   90.00
#
_symmetry.space_group_name_H-M   'P 1'
#
loop_
_entity.id
_entity.type
_entity.pdbx_description
1 polymer ?
#
loop_
_entity_poly.entity_id
_entity_poly.type
_entity_poly.pdbx_seq_one_letter_code
_entity_poly.pdbx_strand_id
1 'polypeptide(L)'
;MLIIGSGNTYHNMGVMMQSLRGGPRGDTVGGEFDTWLTGAVTCPDPDERNRLLTQWAAAPGGREAHPREEHLIPLHVVAGAAGADIGTRTLQDHVLGAVESAFRFG
;
A
#
# COMPACT_ATOMS: atom_id res chain seq x y z
N MET A 1 -15.67 -3.86 -17.64
CA MET A 1 -15.65 -2.63 -16.80
C MET A 1 -14.21 -2.37 -16.40
N LEU A 2 -13.80 -1.11 -16.26
CA LEU A 2 -12.46 -0.74 -15.78
C LEU A 2 -12.63 0.20 -14.58
N ILE A 3 -12.00 -0.15 -13.47
CA ILE A 3 -11.93 0.67 -12.25
C ILE A 3 -10.47 1.02 -12.02
N ILE A 4 -10.19 2.31 -11.83
CA ILE A 4 -8.86 2.81 -11.53
C ILE A 4 -8.93 3.55 -10.21
N GLY A 5 -8.16 3.08 -9.22
CA GLY A 5 -7.92 3.78 -7.96
C GLY A 5 -6.55 4.44 -8.01
N SER A 6 -6.48 5.72 -7.62
CA SER A 6 -5.23 6.47 -7.50
C SER A 6 -5.04 6.91 -6.06
N GLY A 7 -3.88 6.59 -5.50
CA GLY A 7 -3.50 6.82 -4.11
C GLY A 7 -2.05 6.42 -3.89
N ASN A 8 -1.68 6.16 -2.64
CA ASN A 8 -0.33 5.82 -2.23
C ASN A 8 -0.37 4.63 -1.27
N THR A 9 0.57 3.72 -1.43
CA THR A 9 0.79 2.60 -0.49
C THR A 9 1.61 3.02 0.71
N TYR A 10 2.32 4.15 0.65
CA TYR A 10 2.91 4.84 1.81
C TYR A 10 2.60 6.34 1.72
N HIS A 11 2.05 6.97 2.77
CA HIS A 11 1.71 8.40 2.75
C HIS A 11 1.99 9.11 4.08
N ASN A 12 3.12 8.80 4.71
CA ASN A 12 3.58 9.56 5.85
C ASN A 12 4.39 10.79 5.41
N MET A 13 3.69 11.90 5.19
CA MET A 13 4.30 13.16 4.79
C MET A 13 5.32 13.70 5.79
N GLY A 14 5.16 13.40 7.09
CA GLY A 14 6.13 13.79 8.12
C GLY A 14 7.49 13.13 7.91
N VAL A 15 7.50 11.87 7.46
CA VAL A 15 8.71 11.12 7.13
C VAL A 15 9.22 11.51 5.74
N MET A 16 8.36 11.51 4.71
CA MET A 16 8.76 11.84 3.33
C MET A 16 9.37 13.26 3.20
N MET A 17 8.86 14.24 3.96
CA MET A 17 9.40 15.60 3.94
C MET A 17 10.82 15.71 4.53
N GLN A 18 11.24 14.76 5.36
CA GLN A 18 12.63 14.72 5.85
C GLN A 18 13.59 14.35 4.73
N SER A 19 13.21 13.41 3.85
CA SER A 19 13.96 13.04 2.65
C SER A 19 14.14 14.20 1.68
N LEU A 20 13.12 15.07 1.54
CA LEU A 20 13.17 16.26 0.69
C LEU A 20 14.07 17.38 1.25
N ARG A 21 14.23 17.46 2.57
CA ARG A 21 14.99 18.53 3.24
C ARG A 21 16.49 18.27 3.30
N GLY A 22 17.01 17.29 2.56
CA GLY A 22 18.43 16.95 2.58
C GLY A 22 18.88 16.34 3.91
N GLY A 23 17.95 15.75 4.68
CA GLY A 23 18.30 14.88 5.80
C GLY A 23 19.16 13.71 5.32
N PRO A 24 19.81 12.96 6.23
CA PRO A 24 20.51 11.74 5.85
C PRO A 24 19.61 10.90 4.94
N ARG A 25 20.13 10.41 3.81
CA ARG A 25 19.45 9.36 3.04
C ARG A 25 19.38 8.13 3.94
N GLY A 26 18.39 8.11 4.82
CA GLY A 26 18.10 6.97 5.68
C GLY A 26 17.70 5.78 4.84
N ASP A 27 17.63 4.63 5.49
CA ASP A 27 17.11 3.41 4.90
C ASP A 27 15.72 3.66 4.29
N THR A 28 15.43 3.01 3.16
CA THR A 28 14.11 3.08 2.53
C THR A 28 13.03 2.67 3.53
N VAL A 29 12.05 3.53 3.74
CA VAL A 29 10.95 3.30 4.68
C VAL A 29 9.78 2.56 4.03
N GLY A 30 8.93 1.94 4.84
CA GLY A 30 7.70 1.29 4.37
C GLY A 30 7.88 -0.12 3.79
N GLY A 31 9.09 -0.69 3.79
CA GLY A 31 9.34 -2.03 3.22
C GLY A 31 8.58 -3.17 3.91
N GLU A 32 8.44 -3.12 5.24
CA GLU A 32 7.64 -4.11 5.98
C GLU A 32 6.16 -4.03 5.62
N PHE A 33 5.62 -2.81 5.54
CA PHE A 33 4.24 -2.59 5.16
C PHE A 33 3.99 -2.98 3.70
N ASP A 34 4.89 -2.65 2.78
CA ASP A 34 4.80 -3.06 1.37
C ASP A 34 4.80 -4.58 1.22
N THR A 35 5.68 -5.27 1.95
CA THR A 35 5.75 -6.75 1.93
C THR A 35 4.44 -7.36 2.41
N TRP A 36 3.93 -6.87 3.54
CA TRP A 36 2.65 -7.31 4.09
C TRP A 36 1.48 -6.99 3.14
N LEU A 37 1.43 -5.77 2.61
CA LEU A 37 0.35 -5.29 1.73
C LEU A 37 0.32 -6.07 0.43
N THR A 38 1.50 -6.37 -0.13
CA THR A 38 1.63 -7.22 -1.32
C THR A 38 1.05 -8.60 -1.03
N GLY A 39 1.45 -9.24 0.08
CA GLY A 39 0.90 -10.54 0.47
C GLY A 39 -0.62 -10.52 0.69
N ALA A 40 -1.14 -9.46 1.31
CA ALA A 40 -2.58 -9.27 1.49
C ALA A 40 -3.29 -9.14 0.14
N VAL A 41 -2.83 -8.27 -0.76
CA VAL A 41 -3.45 -8.01 -2.07
C VAL A 41 -3.41 -9.23 -2.98
N THR A 42 -2.32 -9.99 -2.96
CA THR A 42 -2.15 -11.20 -3.80
C THR A 42 -2.72 -12.47 -3.14
N CYS A 43 -3.43 -12.35 -2.02
CA CYS A 43 -4.09 -13.48 -1.38
C CYS A 43 -5.13 -14.10 -2.35
N PRO A 44 -5.07 -15.42 -2.62
CA PRO A 44 -6.02 -16.08 -3.52
C PRO A 44 -7.45 -16.14 -2.98
N ASP A 45 -7.60 -16.08 -1.65
CA ASP A 45 -8.91 -16.07 -1.00
C ASP A 45 -9.39 -14.61 -0.87
N PRO A 46 -10.49 -14.23 -1.56
CA PRO A 46 -10.97 -12.85 -1.54
C PRO A 46 -11.50 -12.41 -0.17
N ASP A 47 -12.05 -13.32 0.63
CA ASP A 47 -12.55 -13.00 1.97
C ASP A 47 -11.38 -12.73 2.91
N GLU A 48 -10.32 -13.54 2.82
CA GLU A 48 -9.08 -13.34 3.56
C GLU A 48 -8.35 -12.06 3.11
N ARG A 49 -8.24 -11.81 1.80
CA ARG A 49 -7.71 -10.54 1.25
C ARG A 49 -8.43 -9.35 1.88
N ASN A 50 -9.76 -9.36 1.83
CA ASN A 50 -10.57 -8.26 2.35
C ASN A 50 -10.38 -8.11 3.86
N ARG A 51 -10.34 -9.23 4.62
CA ARG A 51 -10.07 -9.23 6.06
C ARG A 51 -8.70 -8.61 6.37
N LEU A 52 -7.64 -9.03 5.67
CA LEU A 52 -6.29 -8.49 5.85
C LEU A 52 -6.27 -6.99 5.54
N LEU A 53 -6.82 -6.56 4.40
CA LEU A 53 -6.88 -5.15 4.04
C LEU A 53 -7.63 -4.31 5.08
N THR A 54 -8.77 -4.77 5.61
CA THR A 54 -9.46 -4.04 6.69
C THR A 54 -8.65 -3.93 7.99
N GLN A 55 -7.64 -4.79 8.19
CA GLN A 55 -6.75 -4.81 9.34
C GLN A 55 -5.42 -4.11 9.09
N TRP A 56 -5.27 -3.37 7.98
CA TRP A 56 -4.02 -2.70 7.58
C TRP A 56 -3.38 -1.87 8.70
N ALA A 57 -4.18 -1.24 9.56
CA ALA A 57 -3.66 -0.39 10.63
C ALA A 57 -2.88 -1.16 11.70
N ALA A 58 -3.14 -2.46 11.85
CA ALA A 58 -2.43 -3.36 12.75
C ALA A 58 -1.30 -4.14 12.06
N ALA A 59 -1.12 -3.96 10.76
CA ALA A 59 -0.03 -4.57 10.01
C ALA A 59 1.34 -4.02 10.42
N PRO A 60 2.43 -4.78 10.20
CA PRO A 60 3.80 -4.26 10.32
C PRO A 60 3.95 -2.97 9.51
N GLY A 61 4.37 -1.88 10.16
CA GLY A 61 4.53 -0.57 9.53
C GLY A 61 3.23 0.13 9.10
N GLY A 62 2.03 -0.39 9.41
CA GLY A 62 0.75 0.14 8.92
C GLY A 62 0.49 1.60 9.31
N ARG A 63 0.43 1.89 10.62
CA ARG A 63 0.26 3.27 11.13
C ARG A 63 1.45 4.19 10.87
N GLU A 64 2.63 3.61 10.63
CA GLU A 64 3.80 4.37 10.20
C GLU A 64 3.64 4.82 8.75
N ALA A 65 3.25 3.92 7.84
CA ALA A 65 3.01 4.23 6.44
C ALA A 65 1.81 5.16 6.25
N HIS A 66 0.77 4.98 7.05
CA HIS A 66 -0.47 5.74 6.99
C HIS A 66 -0.87 6.20 8.40
N PRO A 67 -0.43 7.40 8.82
CA PRO A 67 -0.91 8.01 10.06
C PRO A 67 -2.45 8.12 10.09
N ARG A 68 -3.03 8.30 8.90
CA ARG A 68 -4.46 8.30 8.61
C ARG A 68 -4.72 7.53 7.30
N GLU A 69 -5.95 7.10 7.11
CA GLU A 69 -6.38 6.11 6.11
C GLU A 69 -6.35 6.63 4.65
N GLU A 70 -6.37 7.95 4.41
CA GLU A 70 -6.92 8.57 3.19
C GLU A 70 -6.37 8.06 1.85
N HIS A 71 -5.06 7.85 1.74
CA HIS A 71 -4.41 7.54 0.46
C HIS A 71 -4.36 6.04 0.17
N LEU A 72 -4.68 5.19 1.15
CA LEU A 72 -4.80 3.74 0.99
C LEU A 72 -6.22 3.28 0.64
N ILE A 73 -7.24 4.09 0.95
CA ILE A 73 -8.66 3.76 0.67
C ILE A 73 -8.93 3.42 -0.80
N PRO A 74 -8.36 4.11 -1.82
CA PRO A 74 -8.59 3.76 -3.22
C PRO A 74 -8.25 2.30 -3.54
N LEU A 75 -7.20 1.73 -2.92
CA LEU A 75 -6.85 0.31 -3.08
C LEU A 75 -7.93 -0.62 -2.53
N HIS A 76 -8.55 -0.27 -1.40
CA HIS A 76 -9.63 -1.05 -0.79
C HIS A 76 -10.86 -1.11 -1.70
N VAL A 77 -11.20 0.01 -2.34
CA VAL A 77 -12.32 0.08 -3.28
C VAL A 77 -12.06 -0.80 -4.51
N VAL A 78 -10.86 -0.71 -5.09
CA VAL A 78 -10.48 -1.54 -6.25
C VAL A 78 -10.46 -3.02 -5.88
N ALA A 79 -9.85 -3.38 -4.74
CA ALA A 79 -9.78 -4.77 -4.27
C ALA A 79 -11.17 -5.35 -3.96
N GLY A 80 -12.07 -4.56 -3.36
CA GLY A 80 -13.45 -4.97 -3.13
C GLY A 80 -14.22 -5.19 -4.44
N ALA A 81 -14.04 -4.32 -5.43
CA ALA A 81 -14.69 -4.44 -6.72
C ALA A 81 -14.14 -5.56 -7.62
N ALA A 82 -12.88 -5.97 -7.39
CA ALA A 82 -12.23 -7.08 -8.09
C ALA A 82 -12.87 -8.45 -7.82
N GLY A 83 -13.66 -8.60 -6.74
CA GLY A 83 -14.31 -9.86 -6.42
C GLY A 83 -13.28 -10.99 -6.24
N ALA A 84 -13.41 -12.05 -7.04
CA ALA A 84 -12.54 -13.24 -6.98
C ALA A 84 -11.21 -13.09 -7.75
N ASP A 85 -10.99 -11.98 -8.44
CA ASP A 85 -9.75 -11.78 -9.18
C ASP A 85 -8.56 -11.67 -8.21
N ILE A 86 -7.46 -12.35 -8.55
CA ILE A 86 -6.25 -12.35 -7.75
C ILE A 86 -5.45 -11.08 -8.08
N GLY A 87 -5.04 -10.36 -7.03
CA GLY A 87 -4.20 -9.19 -7.18
C GLY A 87 -2.80 -9.56 -7.64
N THR A 88 -2.19 -8.72 -8.47
CA THR A 88 -0.79 -8.80 -8.88
C THR A 88 -0.13 -7.46 -8.66
N ARG A 89 1.08 -7.45 -8.09
CA ARG A 89 1.88 -6.23 -8.00
C ARG A 89 2.53 -5.96 -9.35
N THR A 90 2.18 -4.83 -9.96
CA THR A 90 2.62 -4.47 -11.31
C THR A 90 3.79 -3.48 -11.30
N LEU A 91 3.95 -2.75 -10.20
CA LEU A 91 5.04 -1.81 -9.99
C LEU A 91 5.44 -1.83 -8.50
N GLN A 92 6.73 -1.67 -8.26
CA GLN A 92 7.29 -1.23 -6.98
C GLN A 92 8.37 -0.19 -7.31
N ASP A 93 8.32 0.96 -6.66
CA ASP A 93 9.28 2.05 -6.84
C ASP A 93 9.57 2.73 -5.49
N HIS A 94 10.60 3.60 -5.45
CA HIS A 94 10.95 4.37 -4.27
C HIS A 94 10.66 5.85 -4.50
N VAL A 95 9.64 6.38 -3.81
CA VAL A 95 9.23 7.78 -3.91
C VAL A 95 9.56 8.49 -2.61
N LEU A 96 10.40 9.53 -2.68
CA LEU A 96 10.85 10.30 -1.51
C LEU A 96 11.44 9.44 -0.37
N GLY A 97 12.09 8.32 -0.73
CA GLY A 97 12.68 7.39 0.22
C GLY A 97 11.70 6.38 0.84
N ALA A 98 10.45 6.33 0.39
CA ALA A 98 9.46 5.33 0.79
C ALA A 98 9.18 4.34 -0.35
N VAL A 99 8.88 3.08 -0.01
CA VAL A 99 8.41 2.09 -0.98
C VAL A 99 6.97 2.40 -1.39
N GLU A 100 6.74 2.44 -2.69
CA GLU A 100 5.42 2.61 -3.31
C GLU A 100 5.13 1.48 -4.30
N SER A 101 3.90 0.97 -4.29
CA SER A 101 3.49 -0.16 -5.12
C SER A 101 2.17 0.11 -5.86
N ALA A 102 2.06 -0.47 -7.05
CA ALA A 102 0.81 -0.50 -7.82
C ALA A 102 0.33 -1.93 -8.01
N PHE A 103 -0.99 -2.11 -8.02
CA PHE A 103 -1.62 -3.42 -8.12
C PHE A 103 -2.65 -3.46 -9.24
N ARG A 104 -2.82 -4.63 -9.85
CA ARG A 104 -3.85 -4.93 -10.83
C ARG A 104 -4.60 -6.19 -10.43
N PHE A 105 -5.89 -6.21 -10.70
CA PHE A 105 -6.76 -7.38 -10.61
C PHE A 105 -7.30 -7.72 -12.00
N GLY A 106 -7.40 -9.02 -12.33
CA GLY A 106 -7.93 -9.55 -13.59
C GLY A 106 -6.92 -9.74 -14.72
#